data_AF-V5FYZ3-F1
#
_entry.id   AF-V5FYZ3-F1
#
_cell.length_a   1.000
_cell.length_b   1.000
_cell.length_c   1.000
_cell.angle_alpha   90.00
_cell.angle_beta   90.00
_cell.angle_gamma   90.00
#
_symmetry.space_group_name_H-M   'P 1'
#
loop_
_entity.id
_entity.type
_entity.pdbx_description
1 polymer ?
#
loop_
_entity_poly.entity_id
_entity_poly.type
_entity_poly.pdbx_seq_one_letter_code
_entity_poly.pdbx_strand_id
1 'polypeptide(L)'
;MRDSQAARALLVRRLKCLANYENANRALEKARHKNKDIHAAEAAQSAACEQFEAISTQAKEELLDFKTRRLHAFRKSLIELAELEIKHAFSQQDLLRKSIQSLKELL
;
A
#
# COMPACT_ATOMS: atom_id res chain seq x y z
N MET A 1 8.35 0.16 3.86
CA MET A 1 7.64 -0.86 4.67
C MET A 1 6.38 -0.33 5.36
N ARG A 2 6.38 0.89 5.92
CA ARG A 2 5.22 1.50 6.59
C ARG A 2 3.97 1.63 5.70
N ASP A 3 4.13 2.07 4.46
CA ASP A 3 3.00 2.26 3.54
C ASP A 3 2.33 0.94 3.13
N SER A 4 3.10 -0.15 3.05
CA SER A 4 2.54 -1.48 2.78
C SER A 4 1.71 -2.01 3.95
N GLN A 5 2.13 -1.70 5.19
CA GLN A 5 1.35 -2.02 6.38
C GLN A 5 0.06 -1.19 6.44
N ALA A 6 0.12 0.10 6.06
CA ALA A 6 -1.05 0.97 5.98
C ALA A 6 -2.07 0.46 4.95
N ALA A 7 -1.62 0.10 3.74
CA ALA A 7 -2.47 -0.49 2.71
C ALA A 7 -3.14 -1.80 3.19
N ARG A 8 -2.37 -2.68 3.87
CA ARG A 8 -2.92 -3.89 4.49
C ARG A 8 -3.97 -3.57 5.56
N ALA A 9 -3.69 -2.60 6.43
CA ALA A 9 -4.61 -2.21 7.48
C ALA A 9 -5.93 -1.64 6.92
N LEU A 10 -5.87 -0.87 5.83
CA LEU A 10 -7.05 -0.37 5.11
C LEU A 10 -7.91 -1.50 4.57
N LEU A 11 -7.30 -2.49 3.91
CA LEU A 11 -8.01 -3.69 3.42
C LEU A 11 -8.66 -4.48 4.55
N VAL A 12 -8.00 -4.62 5.70
CA VAL A 12 -8.56 -5.29 6.88
C VAL A 12 -9.77 -4.52 7.42
N ARG A 13 -9.72 -3.19 7.48
CA ARG A 13 -10.88 -2.37 7.88
C ARG A 13 -12.04 -2.54 6.90
N ARG A 14 -11.76 -2.51 5.60
CA ARG A 14 -12.77 -2.76 4.55
C ARG A 14 -13.45 -4.11 4.72
N LEU A 15 -12.68 -5.18 4.97
CA LEU A 15 -13.24 -6.53 5.21
C LEU A 15 -14.15 -6.57 6.44
N LYS A 16 -13.83 -5.83 7.51
CA LYS A 16 -14.72 -5.70 8.68
C LYS A 16 -16.03 -5.00 8.33
N CYS A 17 -15.98 -3.91 7.56
CA CYS A 17 -17.18 -3.22 7.10
C CYS A 17 -18.05 -4.11 6.20
N LEU A 18 -17.43 -4.91 5.32
CA LEU A 18 -18.15 -5.89 4.49
C LEU A 18 -18.87 -6.93 5.35
N ALA A 19 -18.18 -7.52 6.32
CA ALA A 19 -18.77 -8.51 7.21
C ALA A 19 -19.94 -7.91 8.01
N ASN A 20 -19.82 -6.66 8.46
CA ASN A 20 -20.91 -5.95 9.13
C ASN A 20 -22.10 -5.73 8.21
N TYR A 21 -21.86 -5.32 6.97
CA TYR A 21 -22.90 -5.15 5.95
C TYR A 21 -23.62 -6.48 5.64
N GLU A 22 -22.89 -7.56 5.43
CA GLU A 22 -23.45 -8.91 5.20
C GLU A 22 -24.26 -9.42 6.40
N ASN A 23 -23.82 -9.11 7.63
CA ASN A 23 -24.55 -9.43 8.85
C ASN A 23 -25.86 -8.62 8.94
N ALA A 24 -25.81 -7.32 8.66
CA ALA A 24 -27.00 -6.45 8.65
C ALA A 24 -28.00 -6.88 7.58
N ASN A 25 -27.52 -7.28 6.39
CA ASN A 25 -28.36 -7.81 5.32
C ASN A 25 -29.09 -9.10 5.76
N ARG A 26 -28.36 -10.04 6.39
CA ARG A 26 -28.97 -11.26 6.96
C ARG A 26 -29.96 -10.95 8.09
N ALA A 27 -29.73 -9.91 8.88
CA ALA A 27 -30.66 -9.49 9.93
C ALA A 27 -31.95 -8.89 9.34
N LEU A 28 -31.84 -8.09 8.29
CA LEU A 28 -32.98 -7.54 7.55
C LEU A 28 -33.85 -8.63 6.95
N GLU A 29 -33.25 -9.64 6.31
CA GLU A 29 -34.02 -10.77 5.77
C GLU A 29 -34.78 -11.54 6.88
N LYS A 30 -34.17 -11.72 8.05
CA LYS A 30 -34.86 -12.31 9.22
C LYS A 30 -36.01 -11.44 9.73
N ALA A 31 -35.84 -10.11 9.78
CA ALA A 31 -36.87 -9.17 10.18
C ALA A 31 -38.08 -9.19 9.22
N ARG A 32 -37.79 -9.24 7.90
CA ARG A 32 -38.79 -9.41 6.84
C ARG A 32 -39.56 -10.72 6.99
N HIS A 33 -38.87 -11.85 7.16
CA HIS A 33 -39.52 -13.15 7.35
C HIS A 33 -40.41 -13.22 8.60
N LYS A 34 -40.02 -12.55 9.69
CA LYS A 34 -40.81 -12.50 10.94
C LYS A 34 -41.87 -11.41 10.94
N ASN A 35 -41.90 -10.56 9.90
CA ASN A 35 -42.73 -9.37 9.81
C ASN A 35 -42.66 -8.47 11.05
N LYS A 36 -41.46 -8.30 11.60
CA LYS A 36 -41.20 -7.57 12.85
C LYS A 36 -39.89 -6.78 12.77
N ASP A 37 -39.90 -5.56 13.30
CA ASP A 37 -38.73 -4.66 13.41
C ASP A 37 -38.06 -4.33 12.06
N ILE A 38 -38.81 -4.39 10.95
CA ILE A 38 -38.30 -4.22 9.58
C ILE A 38 -37.61 -2.87 9.40
N HIS A 39 -38.27 -1.76 9.75
CA HIS A 39 -37.72 -0.42 9.58
C HIS A 39 -36.40 -0.20 10.33
N ALA A 40 -36.28 -0.76 11.54
CA ALA A 40 -35.04 -0.68 12.31
C ALA A 40 -33.91 -1.47 11.63
N ALA A 41 -34.22 -2.66 11.09
CA ALA A 41 -33.26 -3.46 10.36
C ALA A 41 -32.86 -2.83 9.01
N GLU A 42 -33.78 -2.15 8.32
CA GLU A 42 -33.51 -1.41 7.09
C GLU A 42 -32.56 -0.22 7.35
N ALA A 43 -32.83 0.56 8.39
CA ALA A 43 -31.94 1.66 8.79
C ALA A 43 -30.53 1.15 9.14
N ALA A 44 -30.43 0.04 9.88
CA ALA A 44 -29.13 -0.56 10.23
C ALA A 44 -28.38 -1.10 9.00
N GLN A 45 -29.08 -1.71 8.05
CA GLN A 45 -28.50 -2.20 6.80
C GLN A 45 -28.03 -1.05 5.91
N SER A 46 -28.83 0.02 5.80
CA SER A 46 -28.49 1.21 5.02
C SER A 46 -27.24 1.89 5.57
N ALA A 47 -27.16 2.08 6.89
CA ALA A 47 -25.96 2.63 7.54
C ALA A 47 -24.71 1.76 7.33
N ALA A 48 -24.85 0.43 7.40
CA ALA A 48 -23.74 -0.49 7.15
C ALA A 48 -23.30 -0.48 5.67
N CYS A 49 -24.24 -0.32 4.74
CA CYS A 49 -23.99 -0.19 3.31
C CYS A 49 -23.18 1.08 3.02
N GLU A 50 -23.64 2.22 3.52
CA GLU A 50 -22.96 3.52 3.35
C GLU A 50 -21.52 3.48 3.88
N GLN A 51 -21.30 2.89 5.06
CA GLN A 51 -19.96 2.72 5.62
C GLN A 51 -19.06 1.84 4.75
N PHE A 52 -19.60 0.75 4.21
CA PHE A 52 -18.86 -0.16 3.35
C PHE A 52 -18.52 0.47 1.98
N GLU A 53 -19.44 1.23 1.39
CA GLU A 53 -19.21 1.94 0.13
C GLU A 53 -18.20 3.07 0.30
N ALA A 54 -18.30 3.87 1.38
CA ALA A 54 -17.36 4.93 1.68
C ALA A 54 -15.91 4.41 1.81
N ILE A 55 -15.71 3.35 2.61
CA ILE A 55 -14.37 2.76 2.76
C ILE A 55 -13.90 2.04 1.48
N SER A 56 -14.81 1.50 0.68
CA SER A 56 -14.46 0.84 -0.59
C SER A 56 -13.99 1.85 -1.64
N THR A 57 -14.62 3.01 -1.71
CA THR A 57 -14.20 4.10 -2.60
C THR A 57 -12.83 4.61 -2.20
N GLN A 58 -12.65 4.95 -0.92
CA GLN A 58 -11.35 5.40 -0.41
C GLN A 58 -10.25 4.34 -0.62
N ALA A 59 -10.55 3.06 -0.38
CA ALA A 59 -9.56 1.99 -0.58
C ALA A 59 -9.13 1.84 -2.04
N LYS A 60 -10.02 2.04 -3.02
CA LYS A 60 -9.64 2.00 -4.44
C LYS A 60 -8.62 3.08 -4.78
N GLU A 61 -8.90 4.32 -4.37
CA GLU A 61 -8.02 5.47 -4.62
C GLU A 61 -6.66 5.29 -3.94
N GLU A 62 -6.65 5.00 -2.64
CA GLU A 62 -5.42 4.85 -1.86
C GLU A 62 -4.52 3.70 -2.35
N LEU A 63 -5.11 2.60 -2.84
CA LEU A 63 -4.34 1.48 -3.39
C LEU A 63 -3.73 1.79 -4.76
N LEU A 64 -4.42 2.56 -5.60
CA LEU A 64 -3.87 3.06 -6.87
C LEU A 64 -2.70 4.01 -6.61
N ASP A 65 -2.86 4.94 -5.68
CA ASP A 65 -1.81 5.87 -5.30
C ASP A 65 -0.62 5.17 -4.65
N PHE A 66 -0.88 4.19 -3.78
CA PHE A 66 0.16 3.35 -3.21
C PHE A 66 0.98 2.62 -4.29
N LYS A 67 0.32 2.04 -5.30
CA LYS A 67 1.02 1.39 -6.42
C LYS A 67 1.94 2.37 -7.15
N THR A 68 1.42 3.56 -7.47
CA THR A 68 2.19 4.61 -8.18
C THR A 68 3.39 5.07 -7.36
N ARG A 69 3.20 5.41 -6.08
CA ARG A 69 4.28 5.82 -5.18
C ARG A 69 5.33 4.72 -5.01
N ARG A 70 4.90 3.46 -4.89
CA ARG A 70 5.80 2.31 -4.77
C ARG A 70 6.67 2.15 -6.02
N LEU A 71 6.08 2.21 -7.21
CA LEU A 71 6.82 2.09 -8.46
C LEU A 71 7.86 3.21 -8.60
N HIS A 72 7.46 4.45 -8.31
CA HIS A 72 8.36 5.59 -8.37
C HIS A 72 9.54 5.45 -7.39
N ALA A 73 9.27 5.03 -6.15
CA ALA A 73 10.31 4.81 -5.15
C ALA A 73 11.32 3.75 -5.59
N PHE A 74 10.87 2.60 -6.13
CA PHE A 74 11.78 1.57 -6.65
C PHE A 74 12.64 2.09 -7.80
N ARG A 75 12.01 2.77 -8.77
CA ARG A 75 12.74 3.34 -9.91
C ARG A 75 13.81 4.32 -9.43
N LYS A 76 13.45 5.23 -8.53
CA LYS A 76 14.38 6.21 -7.96
C LYS A 76 15.53 5.53 -7.24
N SER A 77 15.25 4.56 -6.36
CA SER A 77 16.30 3.85 -5.62
C SER A 77 17.25 3.08 -6.52
N LEU A 78 16.78 2.47 -7.62
CA LEU A 78 17.65 1.77 -8.56
C LEU A 78 18.55 2.74 -9.35
N ILE A 79 18.02 3.89 -9.75
CA ILE A 79 18.81 4.93 -10.42
C ILE A 79 19.88 5.45 -9.48
N GLU A 80 19.50 5.83 -8.26
CA GLU A 80 20.44 6.35 -7.24
C GLU A 80 21.53 5.33 -6.91
N LEU A 81 21.18 4.04 -6.81
CA LEU A 81 22.14 2.97 -6.59
C LEU A 81 23.13 2.87 -7.75
N ALA A 82 22.65 2.81 -8.99
CA ALA A 82 23.51 2.70 -10.17
C ALA A 82 24.46 3.91 -10.31
N GLU A 83 23.95 5.13 -10.07
CA GLU A 83 24.76 6.34 -10.07
C GLU A 83 25.85 6.30 -8.99
N LEU A 84 25.53 5.77 -7.81
CA LEU A 84 26.49 5.62 -6.72
C LEU A 84 27.56 4.58 -7.05
N GLU A 85 27.18 3.44 -7.62
CA GLU A 85 28.10 2.38 -8.05
C GLU A 85 29.07 2.88 -9.11
N ILE A 86 28.59 3.66 -10.09
CA ILE A 86 29.44 4.29 -11.11
C ILE A 86 30.46 5.21 -10.47
N LYS A 87 30.04 6.09 -9.55
CA LYS A 87 30.95 7.01 -8.84
C LYS A 87 32.01 6.23 -8.07
N HIS A 88 31.61 5.18 -7.34
CA HIS A 88 32.54 4.33 -6.61
C HIS A 88 33.54 3.63 -7.53
N ALA A 89 33.10 3.09 -8.67
CA ALA A 89 33.97 2.45 -9.64
C ALA A 89 35.02 3.43 -10.19
N PHE A 90 34.63 4.67 -10.51
CA PHE A 90 35.59 5.70 -10.92
C PHE A 90 36.60 6.05 -9.83
N SER A 91 36.14 6.22 -8.58
CA SER A 91 37.05 6.48 -7.45
C SER A 91 38.02 5.33 -7.19
N GLN A 92 37.55 4.08 -7.29
CA GLN A 92 38.40 2.89 -7.18
C GLN A 92 39.43 2.83 -8.30
N GLN A 93 39.02 3.14 -9.53
CA GLN A 93 39.93 3.17 -10.68
C GLN A 93 41.03 4.24 -10.51
N ASP A 94 40.67 5.44 -10.06
CA ASP A 94 41.62 6.52 -9.80
C ASP A 94 42.62 6.14 -8.71
N LEU A 95 42.15 5.55 -7.60
CA LEU A 95 43.02 5.06 -6.53
C LEU A 95 44.01 4.01 -7.06
N LEU A 96 43.53 3.02 -7.81
CA LEU A 96 44.40 1.98 -8.40
C LEU A 96 45.44 2.57 -9.36
N ARG A 97 45.04 3.54 -10.20
CA ARG A 97 45.97 4.23 -11.10
C ARG A 97 47.07 4.97 -10.32
N LYS A 98 46.71 5.69 -9.26
CA LYS A 98 47.66 6.37 -8.39
C LYS A 98 48.61 5.40 -7.71
N SER A 99 48.11 4.29 -7.17
CA SER A 99 48.94 3.24 -6.56
C SER A 99 49.94 2.64 -7.56
N ILE A 100 49.50 2.35 -8.79
CA ILE A 100 50.39 1.86 -9.86
C ILE A 100 51.46 2.90 -10.20
N GLN A 101 51.09 4.17 -10.31
CA GLN A 101 52.03 5.25 -10.61
C GLN A 101 53.12 5.37 -9.53
N SER A 102 52.74 5.38 -8.25
CA SER A 102 53.69 5.42 -7.14
C SER A 102 54.62 4.21 -7.12
N LEU A 103 54.14 3.01 -7.48
CA LEU A 103 55.01 1.82 -7.59
C LEU A 103 56.01 1.94 -8.74
N LYS A 104 55.61 2.52 -9.87
CA LYS A 104 56.51 2.77 -11.01
C LYS A 104 57.61 3.77 -10.69
N GLU A 105 57.36 4.74 -9.81
CA GLU A 105 58.35 5.73 -9.37
C GLU A 105 59.39 5.14 -8.41
N LEU A 106 59.12 3.98 -7.81
CA LEU A 106 60.01 3.27 -6.90
C LEU A 106 60.93 2.25 -7.60
N LEU A 107 60.65 1.90 -8.86
CA LEU A 107 61.41 0.96 -9.70
C LEU A 107 62.34 1.70 -10.65
#